data_AF-A0A0W0XJJ4-F1
#
_entry.id   AF-A0A0W0XJJ4-F1
#
_cell.length_a   1.000
_cell.length_b   1.000
_cell.length_c   1.000
_cell.angle_alpha   90.00
_cell.angle_beta   90.00
_cell.angle_gamma   90.00
#
_symmetry.space_group_name_H-M   'P 1'
#
loop_
_entity.id
_entity.type
_entity.pdbx_description
1 polymer ?
#
loop_
_entity_poly.entity_id
_entity_poly.type
_entity_poly.pdbx_seq_one_letter_code
_entity_poly.pdbx_strand_id
1 'polypeptide(L)'
;MKHNSNYFVLKKPPLSLWQSLLFIIKIPISLPSWIISFLLARMMANIVLSPTYAKTQKPIHLVRFSDDPTEKGTVVINLLPKDPHKTFHDYLLKFSSVFHLPFLAKLKKRQLSFKNPKDKAHIDQIITEIDLLITGQSTTDKCQHKTFKWTDIHLKGLEYLDDELRNYLFAKLRAKYGSEADTPPTTTMDFFTLETPDDAVLDSVALSAESEQDKPMAERKFVIVCLANGQSYIDWLKDFNVSAKEIGCTIIGFNYRGIDYSQGMIWTQNNMVDDTIAQVKRLLALGAKAENIGLEGMCVGGVVATIAAAKLHDEGLKVKLYNERSFRSAPHLLAGTVLPDAQSSLWSPVTLGRYLIAGLVFAIFTPIVWLAGWHLDAASAWDKIPLADKNYSVIRNPRDIDPKAPKTDGIIEDSWASMASLMDEKRAEIIEKKQRKQALTEEEEALLSDQPETHQFKVNPQFELKNKTPHVIARRHLIQTDGPLHMHQHMIASFKSKFFRTSTISPNSETTTETNHALSL
;
A
#
# COMPACT_ATOMS: atom_id res chain seq x y z
N MET A 1 15.19 10.88 13.36
CA MET A 1 13.80 11.29 13.02
C MET A 1 13.37 12.38 13.99
N LYS A 2 12.59 13.38 13.58
CA LYS A 2 11.93 14.32 14.53
C LYS A 2 10.49 13.86 14.69
N HIS A 3 9.99 13.80 15.92
CA HIS A 3 8.61 13.43 16.23
C HIS A 3 7.99 14.50 17.12
N ASN A 4 6.82 15.00 16.72
CA ASN A 4 5.94 15.78 17.59
C ASN A 4 4.51 15.31 17.34
N SER A 5 3.86 14.72 18.34
CA SER A 5 2.42 14.47 18.34
C SER A 5 1.91 13.73 17.08
N ASN A 6 2.40 12.52 16.78
CA ASN A 6 2.04 11.73 15.58
C ASN A 6 2.41 12.38 14.22
N TYR A 7 3.22 13.43 14.21
CA TYR A 7 3.89 13.95 13.02
C TYR A 7 5.32 13.44 12.96
N PHE A 8 5.65 12.66 11.92
CA PHE A 8 6.97 12.08 11.72
C PHE A 8 7.69 12.76 10.56
N VAL A 9 8.96 13.15 10.76
CA VAL A 9 9.80 13.75 9.70
C VAL A 9 11.04 12.90 9.46
N LEU A 10 11.18 12.39 8.24
CA LEU A 10 12.40 11.73 7.77
C LEU A 10 13.39 12.78 7.30
N LYS A 11 14.64 12.67 7.78
CA LYS A 11 15.69 13.62 7.42
C LYS A 11 16.07 13.44 5.95
N LYS A 12 16.08 14.54 5.19
CA LYS A 12 16.68 14.60 3.87
C LYS A 12 18.21 14.45 3.99
N PRO A 13 18.87 13.60 3.18
CA PRO A 13 20.32 13.62 3.11
C PRO A 13 20.78 14.99 2.58
N PRO A 14 21.79 15.63 3.20
CA PRO A 14 22.28 16.90 2.72
C PRO A 14 22.82 16.74 1.30
N LEU A 15 22.46 17.65 0.39
CA LEU A 15 23.08 17.73 -0.92
C LEU A 15 24.52 18.22 -0.76
N SER A 16 25.46 17.56 -1.44
CA SER A 16 26.81 18.10 -1.54
C SER A 16 26.81 19.35 -2.43
N LEU A 17 27.76 20.27 -2.18
CA LEU A 17 27.90 21.53 -2.93
C LEU A 17 28.01 21.27 -4.44
N TRP A 18 28.75 20.22 -4.83
CA TRP A 18 28.87 19.78 -6.22
C TRP A 18 27.56 19.28 -6.83
N GLN A 19 26.75 18.52 -6.08
CA GLN A 19 25.43 18.10 -6.56
C GLN A 19 24.50 19.30 -6.76
N SER A 20 24.53 20.27 -5.85
CA SER A 20 23.75 21.51 -5.99
C SER A 20 24.19 22.32 -7.22
N LEU A 21 25.49 22.45 -7.47
CA LEU A 21 26.02 23.16 -8.63
C LEU A 21 25.66 22.46 -9.96
N LEU A 22 25.88 21.14 -10.04
CA LEU A 22 25.51 20.34 -11.21
C LEU A 22 24.01 20.39 -11.49
N PHE A 23 23.19 20.43 -10.44
CA PHE A 23 21.76 20.57 -10.58
C PHE A 23 21.39 21.91 -11.24
N ILE A 24 21.93 23.04 -10.76
CA ILE A 24 21.69 24.37 -11.32
C ILE A 24 22.08 24.42 -12.80
N ILE A 25 23.25 23.88 -13.15
CA ILE A 25 23.74 23.86 -14.55
C ILE A 25 22.84 23.01 -15.46
N LYS A 26 22.27 21.93 -14.94
CA LYS A 26 21.39 21.04 -15.72
C LYS A 26 19.99 21.58 -15.93
N ILE A 27 19.52 22.55 -15.13
CA ILE A 27 18.16 23.09 -15.22
C ILE A 27 17.79 23.53 -16.66
N PRO A 28 18.55 24.40 -17.35
CA PRO A 28 18.15 24.90 -18.67
C PRO A 28 18.10 23.80 -19.74
N ILE A 29 19.03 22.84 -19.66
CA ILE A 29 19.13 21.71 -20.59
C ILE A 29 17.99 20.72 -20.35
N SER A 30 17.62 20.52 -19.07
CA SER A 30 16.56 19.60 -18.68
C SER A 30 15.16 20.19 -18.86
N LEU A 31 15.00 21.51 -18.97
CA LEU A 31 13.68 22.17 -18.94
C LEU A 31 12.72 21.70 -20.06
N PRO A 32 13.13 21.59 -21.35
CA PRO A 32 12.24 21.11 -22.40
C PRO A 32 11.84 19.64 -22.22
N SER A 33 12.82 18.79 -21.88
CA SER A 33 12.55 17.39 -21.53
C SER A 33 11.64 17.30 -20.32
N TRP A 34 11.84 18.17 -19.33
CA TRP A 34 11.04 18.22 -18.11
C TRP A 34 9.59 18.61 -18.42
N ILE A 35 9.31 19.55 -19.32
CA ILE A 35 7.94 19.91 -19.72
C ILE A 35 7.23 18.73 -20.42
N ILE A 36 7.91 18.05 -21.34
CA ILE A 36 7.34 16.88 -22.03
C ILE A 36 7.12 15.75 -21.03
N SER A 37 8.12 15.44 -20.22
CA SER A 37 8.04 14.46 -19.14
C SER A 37 6.97 14.85 -18.12
N PHE A 38 6.72 16.13 -17.86
CA PHE A 38 5.71 16.63 -16.94
C PHE A 38 4.29 16.29 -17.42
N LEU A 39 3.98 16.59 -18.68
CA LEU A 39 2.66 16.28 -19.26
C LEU A 39 2.43 14.77 -19.33
N LEU A 40 3.45 14.05 -19.80
CA LEU A 40 3.41 12.59 -19.92
C LEU A 40 3.28 11.92 -18.54
N ALA A 41 4.07 12.36 -17.56
CA ALA A 41 3.99 11.91 -16.17
C ALA A 41 2.60 12.12 -15.59
N ARG A 42 1.98 13.28 -15.85
CA ARG A 42 0.64 13.58 -15.32
C ARG A 42 -0.43 12.68 -15.93
N MET A 43 -0.34 12.45 -17.24
CA MET A 43 -1.23 11.52 -17.94
C MET A 43 -1.08 10.10 -17.38
N MET A 44 0.16 9.62 -17.23
CA MET A 44 0.44 8.30 -16.67
C MET A 44 -0.03 8.17 -15.22
N ALA A 45 0.21 9.18 -14.38
CA ALA A 45 -0.29 9.19 -13.00
C ALA A 45 -1.82 9.10 -12.94
N ASN A 46 -2.54 9.76 -13.86
CA ASN A 46 -3.99 9.67 -13.94
C ASN A 46 -4.47 8.28 -14.41
N ILE A 47 -3.78 7.66 -15.36
CA ILE A 47 -4.11 6.31 -15.84
C ILE A 47 -3.86 5.26 -14.76
N VAL A 48 -2.69 5.35 -14.12
CA VAL A 48 -2.18 4.33 -13.18
C VAL A 48 -2.85 4.43 -11.81
N LEU A 49 -3.12 5.65 -11.32
CA LEU A 49 -3.67 5.86 -9.97
C LEU A 49 -5.06 6.42 -9.92
N SER A 50 -5.57 6.96 -11.02
CA SER A 50 -6.94 7.49 -11.10
C SER A 50 -7.30 8.33 -9.88
N PRO A 51 -6.47 9.31 -9.46
CA PRO A 51 -6.62 9.97 -8.16
C PRO A 51 -7.95 10.73 -8.04
N THR A 52 -8.57 11.09 -9.17
CA THR A 52 -9.92 11.68 -9.25
C THR A 52 -11.04 10.73 -8.86
N TYR A 53 -10.81 9.41 -8.99
CA TYR A 53 -11.76 8.37 -8.63
C TYR A 53 -11.56 7.86 -7.20
N ALA A 54 -10.42 8.18 -6.57
CA ALA A 54 -10.20 7.89 -5.17
C ALA A 54 -11.26 8.59 -4.33
N LYS A 55 -11.97 7.81 -3.51
CA LYS A 55 -12.99 8.34 -2.63
C LYS A 55 -12.35 9.30 -1.63
N THR A 56 -12.77 10.55 -1.70
CA THR A 56 -12.26 11.57 -0.78
C THR A 56 -12.81 11.36 0.62
N GLN A 57 -12.00 11.65 1.63
CA GLN A 57 -12.45 11.56 3.01
C GLN A 57 -13.44 12.70 3.33
N LYS A 58 -14.64 12.40 3.80
CA LYS A 58 -15.58 13.36 4.40
C LYS A 58 -15.04 13.88 5.75
N PRO A 59 -15.53 15.03 6.25
CA PRO A 59 -15.19 15.50 7.60
C PRO A 59 -15.48 14.45 8.69
N ILE A 60 -16.53 13.65 8.50
CA ILE A 60 -16.92 12.58 9.42
C ILE A 60 -17.18 11.31 8.62
N HIS A 61 -16.63 10.21 9.11
CA HIS A 61 -16.73 8.90 8.49
C HIS A 61 -17.27 7.87 9.46
N LEU A 62 -18.35 7.20 9.09
CA LEU A 62 -18.73 5.96 9.71
C LEU A 62 -17.96 4.79 9.09
N VAL A 63 -17.18 4.09 9.91
CA VAL A 63 -16.41 2.89 9.58
C VAL A 63 -17.08 1.69 10.23
N ARG A 64 -17.27 0.61 9.48
CA ARG A 64 -17.78 -0.68 9.99
C ARG A 64 -16.71 -1.73 9.83
N PHE A 65 -16.46 -2.51 10.88
CA PHE A 65 -15.39 -3.50 10.89
C PHE A 65 -15.89 -4.93 10.60
N SER A 66 -17.19 -5.12 10.43
CA SER A 66 -17.85 -6.38 10.06
C SER A 66 -18.75 -6.19 8.81
N ASP A 67 -19.27 -7.28 8.25
CA ASP A 67 -20.30 -7.22 7.18
C ASP A 67 -21.71 -7.12 7.77
N ASP A 68 -21.86 -7.17 9.11
CA ASP A 68 -23.14 -7.06 9.77
C ASP A 68 -23.73 -5.66 9.55
N PRO A 69 -24.88 -5.53 8.85
CA PRO A 69 -25.50 -4.23 8.60
C PRO A 69 -25.99 -3.56 9.90
N THR A 70 -26.22 -4.34 10.96
CA THR A 70 -26.64 -3.88 12.28
C THR A 70 -25.48 -3.35 13.11
N GLU A 71 -24.23 -3.61 12.71
CA GLU A 71 -23.06 -3.03 13.35
C GLU A 71 -23.16 -1.51 13.30
N LYS A 72 -23.15 -0.93 14.51
CA LYS A 72 -23.17 0.51 14.73
C LYS A 72 -22.01 1.19 14.02
N GLY A 73 -20.81 0.61 14.13
CA GLY A 73 -19.56 1.11 13.59
C GLY A 73 -18.88 2.13 14.51
N THR A 74 -17.74 2.61 14.04
CA THR A 74 -16.86 3.59 14.69
C THR A 74 -16.82 4.86 13.83
N VAL A 75 -16.79 6.03 14.46
CA VAL A 75 -16.76 7.31 13.76
C VAL A 75 -15.35 7.88 13.74
N VAL A 76 -14.85 8.23 12.56
CA VAL A 76 -13.60 8.97 12.38
C VAL A 76 -13.92 10.42 12.01
N ILE A 77 -13.42 11.36 12.81
CA ILE A 77 -13.63 12.80 12.62
C ILE A 77 -12.31 13.43 12.19
N ASN A 78 -12.29 14.00 10.99
CA ASN A 78 -11.16 14.76 10.45
C ASN A 78 -11.16 16.18 11.01
N LEU A 79 -10.17 16.47 11.86
CA LEU A 79 -9.97 17.80 12.44
C LEU A 79 -9.45 18.81 11.42
N LEU A 80 -8.65 18.36 10.46
CA LEU A 80 -8.13 19.21 9.40
C LEU A 80 -9.21 19.43 8.33
N PRO A 81 -9.62 20.69 8.03
CA PRO A 81 -10.58 20.94 6.96
C PRO A 81 -10.00 20.55 5.60
N LYS A 82 -10.82 20.31 4.58
CA LYS A 82 -10.32 20.11 3.22
C LYS A 82 -9.67 21.38 2.68
N ASP A 83 -8.62 21.21 1.90
CA ASP A 83 -7.98 22.31 1.19
C ASP A 83 -8.63 22.47 -0.19
N PRO A 84 -9.35 23.59 -0.48
CA PRO A 84 -9.97 23.81 -1.78
C PRO A 84 -8.94 24.00 -2.91
N HIS A 85 -7.70 24.32 -2.58
CA HIS A 85 -6.61 24.57 -3.55
C HIS A 85 -5.53 23.50 -3.50
N LYS A 86 -5.83 22.32 -2.95
CA LYS A 86 -4.88 21.21 -2.77
C LYS A 86 -4.02 20.94 -4.00
N THR A 87 -4.66 20.76 -5.17
CA THR A 87 -3.96 20.44 -6.42
C THR A 87 -2.91 21.51 -6.76
N PHE A 88 -3.22 22.78 -6.58
CA PHE A 88 -2.27 23.87 -6.82
C PHE A 88 -1.11 23.84 -5.82
N HIS A 89 -1.40 23.64 -4.53
CA HIS A 89 -0.38 23.50 -3.50
C HIS A 89 0.54 22.29 -3.75
N ASP A 90 0.01 21.15 -4.20
CA ASP A 90 0.80 19.97 -4.55
C ASP A 90 1.77 20.25 -5.71
N TYR A 91 1.32 21.00 -6.73
CA TYR A 91 2.20 21.46 -7.79
C TYR A 91 3.29 22.36 -7.21
N LEU A 92 2.93 23.37 -6.41
CA LEU A 92 3.90 24.29 -5.80
C LEU A 92 4.92 23.57 -4.93
N LEU A 93 4.52 22.56 -4.16
CA LEU A 93 5.44 21.73 -3.36
C LEU A 93 6.49 21.07 -4.26
N LYS A 94 6.08 20.54 -5.42
CA LYS A 94 7.04 20.00 -6.39
C LYS A 94 7.98 21.08 -6.94
N PHE A 95 7.43 22.22 -7.37
CA PHE A 95 8.26 23.32 -7.86
C PHE A 95 9.27 23.76 -6.80
N SER A 96 8.86 23.79 -5.52
CA SER A 96 9.76 24.12 -4.42
C SER A 96 10.89 23.10 -4.25
N SER A 97 10.61 21.81 -4.39
CA SER A 97 11.61 20.75 -4.21
C SER A 97 12.58 20.67 -5.40
N VAL A 98 12.11 21.00 -6.61
CA VAL A 98 12.92 21.09 -7.82
C VAL A 98 13.76 22.36 -7.83
N PHE A 99 13.17 23.53 -7.59
CA PHE A 99 13.85 24.82 -7.77
C PHE A 99 14.43 25.40 -6.46
N HIS A 100 14.33 24.68 -5.34
CA HIS A 100 14.83 25.09 -4.01
C HIS A 100 14.39 26.50 -3.59
N LEU A 101 13.16 26.91 -3.94
CA LEU A 101 12.66 28.26 -3.69
C LEU A 101 12.33 28.44 -2.19
N PRO A 102 13.08 29.27 -1.43
CA PRO A 102 12.97 29.32 0.03
C PRO A 102 11.63 29.90 0.51
N PHE A 103 10.98 30.75 -0.29
CA PHE A 103 9.68 31.31 0.08
C PHE A 103 8.53 30.28 0.05
N LEU A 104 8.66 29.21 -0.73
CA LEU A 104 7.68 28.12 -0.78
C LEU A 104 7.82 27.15 0.40
N ALA A 105 8.92 27.20 1.16
CA ALA A 105 9.10 26.36 2.35
C ALA A 105 8.04 26.62 3.44
N LYS A 106 7.42 27.81 3.47
CA LYS A 106 6.33 28.14 4.39
C LYS A 106 4.99 27.47 4.03
N LEU A 107 4.83 26.94 2.82
CA LEU A 107 3.62 26.20 2.43
C LEU A 107 3.58 24.78 3.03
N LYS A 108 4.71 24.29 3.57
CA LYS A 108 4.92 22.87 3.89
C LYS A 108 4.13 22.35 5.09
N LYS A 109 3.90 23.18 6.11
CA LYS A 109 3.21 22.74 7.33
C LYS A 109 1.87 23.43 7.47
N ARG A 110 0.83 22.77 6.96
CA ARG A 110 -0.54 23.18 7.23
C ARG A 110 -0.83 22.96 8.71
N GLN A 111 -0.83 24.01 9.52
CA GLN A 111 -1.10 23.94 10.95
C GLN A 111 -2.29 24.85 11.28
N LEU A 112 -3.26 24.33 12.03
CA LEU A 112 -4.38 25.09 12.57
C LEU A 112 -3.94 25.77 13.86
N SER A 113 -4.26 27.05 14.02
CA SER A 113 -3.81 27.83 15.17
C SER A 113 -4.95 28.38 16.00
N PHE A 114 -4.81 28.33 17.33
CA PHE A 114 -5.78 28.93 18.26
C PHE A 114 -5.97 30.44 18.02
N LYS A 115 -4.91 31.12 17.60
CA LYS A 115 -4.90 32.56 17.33
C LYS A 115 -5.63 32.93 16.05
N ASN A 116 -5.90 31.96 15.18
CA ASN A 116 -6.70 32.16 13.99
C ASN A 116 -8.19 31.92 14.32
N PRO A 117 -9.05 32.96 14.29
CA PRO A 117 -10.45 32.82 14.66
C PRO A 117 -11.21 31.81 13.79
N LYS A 118 -10.82 31.63 12.52
CA LYS A 118 -11.45 30.66 11.61
C LYS A 118 -11.14 29.22 12.03
N ASP A 119 -9.89 28.94 12.39
CA ASP A 119 -9.46 27.61 12.83
C ASP A 119 -10.12 27.25 14.17
N LYS A 120 -10.17 28.21 15.11
CA LYS A 120 -10.88 28.03 16.37
C LYS A 120 -12.38 27.77 16.15
N ALA A 121 -13.04 28.56 15.30
CA ALA A 121 -14.46 28.39 14.99
C ALA A 121 -14.75 27.03 14.34
N HIS A 122 -13.86 26.56 13.48
CA HIS A 122 -13.93 25.21 12.89
C HIS A 122 -13.86 24.12 13.98
N ILE A 123 -12.93 24.24 14.94
CA ILE A 123 -12.86 23.31 16.07
C ILE A 123 -14.11 23.38 16.96
N ASP A 124 -14.67 24.58 17.18
CA ASP A 124 -15.94 24.75 17.92
C ASP A 124 -17.10 24.03 17.21
N GLN A 125 -17.15 24.06 15.87
CA GLN A 125 -18.13 23.31 15.08
C GLN A 125 -17.94 21.79 15.22
N ILE A 126 -16.70 21.31 15.20
CA ILE A 126 -16.40 19.88 15.41
C ILE A 126 -16.83 19.42 16.81
N ILE A 127 -16.55 20.20 17.86
CA ILE A 127 -16.98 19.87 19.23
C ILE A 127 -18.51 19.77 19.31
N THR A 128 -19.21 20.69 18.65
CA THR A 128 -20.67 20.66 18.56
C THR A 128 -21.15 19.38 17.87
N GLU A 129 -20.51 18.99 16.78
CA GLU A 129 -20.89 17.79 16.05
C GLU A 129 -20.58 16.49 16.80
N ILE A 130 -19.48 16.44 17.56
CA ILE A 130 -19.20 15.33 18.50
C ILE A 130 -20.36 15.15 19.47
N ASP A 131 -20.91 16.25 19.99
CA ASP A 131 -22.07 16.20 20.87
C ASP A 131 -23.33 15.66 20.19
N LEU A 132 -23.56 16.09 18.96
CA LEU A 132 -24.68 15.59 18.16
C LEU A 132 -24.53 14.10 17.87
N LEU A 133 -23.31 13.59 17.66
CA LEU A 133 -23.04 12.16 17.50
C LEU A 133 -23.31 11.39 18.80
N ILE A 134 -22.88 11.92 19.94
CA ILE A 134 -23.08 11.26 21.25
C ILE A 134 -24.55 11.26 21.66
N THR A 135 -25.29 12.33 21.37
CA THR A 135 -26.72 12.45 21.70
C THR A 135 -27.66 11.80 20.67
N GLY A 136 -27.13 11.33 19.55
CA GLY A 136 -27.91 10.72 18.46
C GLY A 136 -28.68 11.72 17.59
N GLN A 137 -28.28 12.99 17.64
CA GLN A 137 -28.89 14.11 16.91
C GLN A 137 -28.11 14.54 15.66
N SER A 138 -26.96 13.91 15.37
CA SER A 138 -26.16 14.22 14.17
C SER A 138 -26.99 13.99 12.91
N THR A 139 -26.96 14.96 12.00
CA THR A 139 -27.58 14.87 10.68
C THR A 139 -26.62 14.35 9.62
N THR A 140 -25.37 14.05 10.00
CA THR A 140 -24.34 13.61 9.07
C THR A 140 -24.68 12.26 8.43
N ASP A 141 -24.41 12.16 7.13
CA ASP A 141 -24.65 10.97 6.31
C ASP A 141 -24.17 9.68 7.00
N LYS A 142 -25.06 8.67 7.08
CA LYS A 142 -24.89 7.36 7.76
C LYS A 142 -24.84 7.38 9.29
N CYS A 143 -24.77 8.55 9.93
CA CYS A 143 -24.78 8.72 11.39
C CYS A 143 -26.16 9.14 11.93
N GLN A 144 -27.10 9.49 11.05
CA GLN A 144 -28.47 9.88 11.42
C GLN A 144 -29.14 8.84 12.32
N HIS A 145 -29.74 9.32 13.42
CA HIS A 145 -30.46 8.53 14.41
C HIS A 145 -29.61 7.48 15.15
N LYS A 146 -28.27 7.60 15.12
CA LYS A 146 -27.35 6.71 15.85
C LYS A 146 -26.64 7.45 16.97
N THR A 147 -26.66 6.87 18.16
CA THR A 147 -26.01 7.40 19.38
C THR A 147 -24.65 6.76 19.54
N PHE A 148 -23.55 7.52 19.54
CA PHE A 148 -22.18 7.00 19.70
C PHE A 148 -21.66 7.15 21.14
N LYS A 149 -20.89 6.15 21.63
CA LYS A 149 -20.13 6.33 22.88
C LYS A 149 -18.84 7.09 22.56
N TRP A 150 -18.24 7.73 23.56
CA TRP A 150 -16.93 8.37 23.39
C TRP A 150 -15.89 7.42 22.78
N THR A 151 -15.86 6.17 23.28
CA THR A 151 -14.95 5.12 22.81
C THR A 151 -15.18 4.68 21.36
N ASP A 152 -16.29 5.10 20.73
CA ASP A 152 -16.58 4.84 19.32
C ASP A 152 -16.07 5.97 18.40
N ILE A 153 -15.51 7.06 18.95
CA ILE A 153 -15.11 8.26 18.20
C ILE A 153 -13.59 8.38 18.16
N HIS A 154 -13.05 8.47 16.94
CA HIS A 154 -11.64 8.73 16.68
C HIS A 154 -11.43 10.12 16.12
N LEU A 155 -10.46 10.83 16.67
CA LEU A 155 -10.03 12.14 16.19
C LEU A 155 -8.80 11.99 15.31
N LYS A 156 -8.91 12.39 14.05
CA LYS A 156 -7.82 12.37 13.06
C LYS A 156 -7.32 13.79 12.81
N GLY A 157 -6.00 13.97 12.68
CA GLY A 157 -5.40 15.27 12.38
C GLY A 157 -5.06 16.10 13.62
N LEU A 158 -4.93 15.47 14.78
CA LEU A 158 -4.49 16.12 16.02
C LEU A 158 -3.09 16.72 15.88
N GLU A 159 -2.24 16.12 15.04
CA GLU A 159 -0.89 16.55 14.72
C GLU A 159 -0.81 17.89 13.97
N TYR A 160 -1.95 18.35 13.43
CA TYR A 160 -2.09 19.62 12.74
C TYR A 160 -2.58 20.75 13.63
N LEU A 161 -2.97 20.49 14.88
CA LEU A 161 -3.31 21.53 15.84
C LEU A 161 -2.02 22.07 16.48
N ASP A 162 -1.92 23.39 16.67
CA ASP A 162 -0.96 23.92 17.64
C ASP A 162 -1.34 23.52 19.09
N ASP A 163 -0.38 23.64 20.00
CA ASP A 163 -0.54 23.17 21.38
C ASP A 163 -1.69 23.91 22.09
N GLU A 164 -1.86 25.22 21.83
CA GLU A 164 -2.96 26.03 22.38
C GLU A 164 -4.33 25.52 21.91
N LEU A 165 -4.51 25.25 20.61
CA LEU A 165 -5.78 24.80 20.05
C LEU A 165 -6.09 23.35 20.43
N ARG A 166 -5.07 22.50 20.53
CA ARG A 166 -5.21 21.14 21.03
C ARG A 166 -5.65 21.13 22.51
N ASN A 167 -5.01 21.95 23.34
CA ASN A 167 -5.39 22.08 24.74
C ASN A 167 -6.81 22.63 24.89
N TYR A 168 -7.19 23.61 24.05
CA TYR A 168 -8.55 24.14 24.00
C TYR A 168 -9.58 23.06 23.66
N LEU A 169 -9.33 22.25 22.61
CA LEU A 169 -10.20 21.15 22.20
C LEU A 169 -10.43 20.17 23.37
N PHE A 170 -9.37 19.65 23.98
CA PHE A 170 -9.50 18.68 25.06
C PHE A 170 -10.07 19.30 26.35
N ALA A 171 -9.79 20.57 26.66
CA ALA A 171 -10.41 21.26 27.79
C ALA A 171 -11.93 21.37 27.63
N LYS A 172 -12.41 21.70 26.42
CA LYS A 172 -13.84 21.75 26.11
C LYS A 172 -14.51 20.38 26.20
N LEU A 173 -13.85 19.35 25.67
CA LEU A 173 -14.35 17.98 25.73
C LEU A 173 -14.42 17.45 27.18
N ARG A 174 -13.36 17.66 27.97
CA ARG A 174 -13.34 17.28 29.40
C ARG A 174 -14.36 18.03 30.23
N ALA A 175 -14.56 19.32 29.97
CA ALA A 175 -15.58 20.11 30.66
C ALA A 175 -17.00 19.55 30.43
N LYS A 176 -17.23 18.86 29.30
CA LYS A 176 -18.53 18.32 28.92
C LYS A 176 -18.71 16.84 29.27
N TYR A 177 -17.68 16.02 29.05
CA TYR A 177 -17.73 14.56 29.18
C TYR A 177 -16.89 14.02 30.36
N GLY A 178 -16.28 14.91 31.15
CA GLY A 178 -15.47 14.52 32.30
C GLY A 178 -14.25 13.67 31.90
N SER A 179 -13.96 12.64 32.69
CA SER A 179 -12.87 11.70 32.45
C SER A 179 -13.11 10.78 31.24
N GLU A 180 -14.35 10.67 30.74
CA GLU A 180 -14.61 9.87 29.55
C GLU A 180 -13.82 10.39 28.35
N ALA A 181 -13.64 11.71 28.23
CA ALA A 181 -12.88 12.35 27.14
C ALA A 181 -11.40 11.91 27.05
N ASP A 182 -10.85 11.35 28.14
CA ASP A 182 -9.49 10.83 28.21
C ASP A 182 -9.43 9.32 27.95
N THR A 183 -10.58 8.64 27.85
CA THR A 183 -10.64 7.20 27.54
C THR A 183 -10.25 6.99 26.08
N PRO A 184 -9.30 6.10 25.77
CA PRO A 184 -8.96 5.78 24.39
C PRO A 184 -10.12 5.06 23.69
N PRO A 185 -10.22 5.17 22.36
CA PRO A 185 -11.22 4.41 21.61
C PRO A 185 -11.07 2.90 21.75
N THR A 186 -12.17 2.14 21.59
CA THR A 186 -12.18 0.67 21.73
C THR A 186 -11.33 -0.01 20.65
N THR A 187 -11.33 0.54 19.44
CA THR A 187 -10.53 0.01 18.34
C THR A 187 -9.16 0.66 18.39
N THR A 188 -8.10 -0.14 18.33
CA THR A 188 -6.73 0.36 18.33
C THR A 188 -6.35 0.93 16.95
N MET A 189 -6.75 2.17 16.68
CA MET A 189 -6.55 2.87 15.41
C MET A 189 -5.94 4.25 15.65
N ASP A 190 -4.68 4.40 15.23
CA ASP A 190 -3.88 5.61 15.39
C ASP A 190 -3.64 6.28 14.03
N PHE A 191 -4.07 7.54 13.90
CA PHE A 191 -3.77 8.36 12.73
C PHE A 191 -2.46 9.11 12.92
N PHE A 192 -1.69 9.18 11.85
CA PHE A 192 -0.41 9.88 11.86
C PHE A 192 -0.07 10.43 10.49
N THR A 193 0.84 11.40 10.49
CA THR A 193 1.37 12.03 9.29
C THR A 193 2.85 11.74 9.14
N LEU A 194 3.30 11.39 7.94
CA LEU A 194 4.70 11.17 7.61
C LEU A 194 5.19 12.14 6.53
N GLU A 195 6.17 12.98 6.85
CA GLU A 195 6.91 13.79 5.90
C GLU A 195 8.12 13.00 5.35
N THR A 196 8.15 12.80 4.03
CA THR A 196 9.18 12.07 3.31
C THR A 196 10.45 12.92 3.14
N PRO A 197 11.61 12.31 2.79
CA PRO A 197 12.85 13.06 2.55
C PRO A 197 12.77 14.10 1.42
N ASP A 198 11.78 13.98 0.53
CA ASP A 198 11.52 14.92 -0.56
C ASP A 198 10.32 15.85 -0.31
N ASP A 199 9.96 16.02 0.97
CA ASP A 199 8.97 16.96 1.48
C ASP A 199 7.51 16.63 1.09
N ALA A 200 7.22 15.41 0.62
CA ALA A 200 5.84 14.95 0.48
C ALA A 200 5.27 14.58 1.86
N VAL A 201 3.96 14.77 2.05
CA VAL A 201 3.30 14.53 3.33
C VAL A 201 2.27 13.42 3.15
N LEU A 202 2.40 12.32 3.88
CA LEU A 202 1.57 11.13 3.74
C LEU A 202 0.58 11.02 4.90
N ASP A 203 -0.71 11.08 4.59
CA ASP A 203 -1.82 10.79 5.50
C ASP A 203 -1.92 9.28 5.73
N SER A 204 -1.78 8.86 6.98
CA SER A 204 -1.59 7.46 7.34
C SER A 204 -2.43 7.03 8.55
N VAL A 205 -2.64 5.73 8.66
CA VAL A 205 -3.31 5.08 9.79
C VAL A 205 -2.56 3.81 10.19
N ALA A 206 -2.48 3.53 11.48
CA ALA A 206 -2.00 2.27 12.03
C ALA A 206 -3.13 1.59 12.81
N LEU A 207 -3.47 0.36 12.42
CA LEU A 207 -4.43 -0.49 13.13
C LEU A 207 -3.66 -1.65 13.74
N SER A 208 -3.71 -1.79 15.06
CA SER A 208 -2.94 -2.81 15.76
C SER A 208 -3.84 -3.93 16.29
N ALA A 209 -3.34 -5.17 16.24
CA ALA A 209 -3.93 -6.24 17.01
C ALA A 209 -3.88 -5.92 18.51
N GLU A 210 -4.76 -6.56 19.28
CA GLU A 210 -4.70 -6.53 20.74
C GLU A 210 -3.32 -7.03 21.21
N SER A 211 -2.76 -6.40 22.26
CA SER A 211 -1.39 -6.62 22.79
C SER A 211 -0.21 -6.23 21.89
N GLU A 212 -0.41 -6.01 20.59
CA GLU A 212 0.71 -5.72 19.68
C GLU A 212 1.36 -4.37 19.98
N GLN A 213 0.59 -3.41 20.49
CA GLN A 213 1.13 -2.09 20.87
C GLN A 213 2.00 -2.14 22.12
N ASP A 214 1.76 -3.11 23.00
CA ASP A 214 2.45 -3.25 24.28
C ASP A 214 3.83 -3.90 24.14
N LYS A 215 4.09 -4.53 22.99
CA LYS A 215 5.37 -5.17 22.70
C LYS A 215 6.47 -4.13 22.44
N PRO A 216 7.73 -4.44 22.79
CA PRO A 216 8.87 -3.65 22.36
C PRO A 216 8.89 -3.48 20.84
N MET A 217 9.24 -2.29 20.34
CA MET A 217 9.20 -1.99 18.90
C MET A 217 9.99 -2.99 18.03
N ALA A 218 11.10 -3.54 18.56
CA ALA A 218 11.92 -4.52 17.87
C ALA A 218 11.27 -5.91 17.71
N GLU A 219 10.24 -6.21 18.52
CA GLU A 219 9.47 -7.46 18.47
C GLU A 219 8.17 -7.32 17.69
N ARG A 220 7.67 -6.08 17.57
CA ARG A 220 6.46 -5.76 16.84
C ARG A 220 6.56 -6.13 15.36
N LYS A 221 5.46 -6.63 14.81
CA LYS A 221 5.26 -7.01 13.42
C LYS A 221 4.39 -5.95 12.75
N PHE A 222 4.75 -5.62 11.50
CA PHE A 222 4.07 -4.60 10.73
C PHE A 222 3.76 -5.09 9.33
N VAL A 223 2.60 -4.72 8.79
CA VAL A 223 2.33 -4.85 7.34
C VAL A 223 1.94 -3.49 6.80
N ILE A 224 2.68 -2.99 5.83
CA ILE A 224 2.38 -1.74 5.12
C ILE A 224 1.62 -2.06 3.85
N VAL A 225 0.44 -1.47 3.70
CA VAL A 225 -0.44 -1.71 2.55
C VAL A 225 -0.29 -0.61 1.51
N CYS A 226 0.22 -1.01 0.35
CA CYS A 226 0.31 -0.21 -0.87
C CYS A 226 -1.04 -0.26 -1.60
N LEU A 227 -1.75 0.86 -1.63
CA LEU A 227 -3.11 0.95 -2.17
C LEU A 227 -3.16 0.70 -3.68
N ALA A 228 -4.30 0.19 -4.15
CA ALA A 228 -4.57 0.00 -5.56
C ALA A 228 -5.04 1.30 -6.26
N ASN A 229 -5.21 1.22 -7.58
CA ASN A 229 -5.67 2.30 -8.43
C ASN A 229 -7.04 2.84 -7.97
N GLY A 230 -7.17 4.16 -7.83
CA GLY A 230 -8.44 4.81 -7.49
C GLY A 230 -8.93 4.54 -6.07
N GLN A 231 -8.04 4.21 -5.13
CA GLN A 231 -8.42 3.88 -3.76
C GLN A 231 -7.75 4.76 -2.71
N SER A 232 -8.42 4.87 -1.56
CA SER A 232 -7.94 5.53 -0.34
C SER A 232 -7.93 4.52 0.80
N TYR A 233 -7.00 4.65 1.75
CA TYR A 233 -6.88 3.72 2.86
C TYR A 233 -8.17 3.69 3.72
N ILE A 234 -8.97 4.77 3.70
CA ILE A 234 -10.20 4.87 4.49
C ILE A 234 -11.23 3.80 4.09
N ASP A 235 -11.22 3.37 2.82
CA ASP A 235 -12.12 2.32 2.32
C ASP A 235 -11.67 0.92 2.74
N TRP A 236 -10.45 0.80 3.22
CA TRP A 236 -9.79 -0.46 3.57
C TRP A 236 -9.71 -0.71 5.06
N LEU A 237 -10.13 0.25 5.90
CA LEU A 237 -10.04 0.13 7.36
C LEU A 237 -10.65 -1.16 7.92
N LYS A 238 -11.74 -1.63 7.30
CA LYS A 238 -12.34 -2.92 7.63
C LYS A 238 -11.37 -4.08 7.42
N ASP A 239 -10.83 -4.18 6.21
CA ASP A 239 -9.93 -5.27 5.83
C ASP A 239 -8.59 -5.16 6.59
N PHE A 240 -8.14 -3.95 6.91
CA PHE A 240 -6.98 -3.72 7.78
C PHE A 240 -7.23 -4.21 9.19
N ASN A 241 -8.38 -3.92 9.78
CA ASN A 241 -8.70 -4.39 11.12
C ASN A 241 -8.77 -5.92 11.20
N VAL A 242 -9.39 -6.57 10.20
CA VAL A 242 -9.39 -8.03 10.09
C VAL A 242 -7.96 -8.55 9.96
N SER A 243 -7.15 -7.98 9.07
CA SER A 243 -5.76 -8.42 8.86
C SER A 243 -4.90 -8.21 10.10
N ALA A 244 -5.06 -7.09 10.81
CA ALA A 244 -4.33 -6.79 12.04
C ALA A 244 -4.60 -7.88 13.09
N LYS A 245 -5.88 -8.11 13.41
CA LYS A 245 -6.31 -9.11 14.40
C LYS A 245 -5.88 -10.52 14.01
N GLU A 246 -6.18 -10.90 12.77
CA GLU A 246 -5.95 -12.27 12.32
C GLU A 246 -4.46 -12.58 12.23
N ILE A 247 -3.63 -11.69 11.65
CA ILE A 247 -2.17 -11.90 11.59
C ILE A 247 -1.54 -11.76 12.97
N GLY A 248 -2.08 -10.91 13.85
CA GLY A 248 -1.46 -10.55 15.13
C GLY A 248 -0.35 -9.52 14.95
N CYS A 249 -0.62 -8.44 14.18
CA CYS A 249 0.36 -7.41 13.84
C CYS A 249 -0.27 -6.01 13.78
N THR A 250 0.56 -4.99 13.50
CA THR A 250 0.08 -3.64 13.15
C THR A 250 0.00 -3.47 11.63
N ILE A 251 -1.19 -3.22 11.09
CA ILE A 251 -1.39 -2.85 9.69
C ILE A 251 -1.27 -1.34 9.53
N ILE A 252 -0.50 -0.90 8.54
CA ILE A 252 -0.30 0.50 8.20
C ILE A 252 -0.90 0.76 6.83
N GLY A 253 -1.98 1.53 6.80
CA GLY A 253 -2.54 2.10 5.59
C GLY A 253 -2.03 3.52 5.40
N PHE A 254 -1.75 3.92 4.17
CA PHE A 254 -1.41 5.30 3.86
C PHE A 254 -1.91 5.68 2.47
N ASN A 255 -2.21 6.95 2.28
CA ASN A 255 -2.51 7.51 0.96
C ASN A 255 -1.19 7.93 0.30
N TYR A 256 -0.95 7.52 -0.95
CA TYR A 256 0.17 8.06 -1.72
C TYR A 256 0.07 9.58 -1.81
N ARG A 257 1.20 10.26 -1.98
CA ARG A 257 1.22 11.72 -2.16
C ARG A 257 0.24 12.16 -3.24
N GLY A 258 -0.47 13.26 -3.01
CA GLY A 258 -1.47 13.78 -3.95
C GLY A 258 -2.86 13.16 -3.80
N ILE A 259 -3.01 12.04 -3.09
CA ILE A 259 -4.31 11.43 -2.80
C ILE A 259 -4.89 12.00 -1.50
N ASP A 260 -6.08 12.58 -1.61
CA ASP A 260 -6.93 13.01 -0.49
C ASP A 260 -6.29 13.98 0.53
N TYR A 261 -5.86 13.57 1.73
CA TYR A 261 -5.15 14.46 2.67
C TYR A 261 -3.62 14.42 2.51
N SER A 262 -3.07 13.47 1.75
CA SER A 262 -1.63 13.44 1.45
C SER A 262 -1.25 14.56 0.49
N GLN A 263 -0.13 15.23 0.74
CA GLN A 263 0.37 16.36 -0.03
C GLN A 263 1.58 15.99 -0.89
N GLY A 264 1.76 16.72 -1.98
CA GLY A 264 2.75 16.46 -3.02
C GLY A 264 2.12 15.79 -4.23
N MET A 265 2.94 15.43 -5.22
CA MET A 265 2.44 14.90 -6.49
C MET A 265 3.29 13.75 -7.00
N ILE A 266 2.64 12.80 -7.66
CA ILE A 266 3.28 11.62 -8.25
C ILE A 266 3.62 11.93 -9.69
N TRP A 267 4.91 11.89 -10.01
CA TRP A 267 5.46 12.15 -11.33
C TRP A 267 5.99 10.89 -12.00
N THR A 268 6.49 9.97 -11.19
CA THR A 268 7.06 8.71 -11.63
C THR A 268 6.66 7.63 -10.65
N GLN A 269 6.81 6.38 -11.06
CA GLN A 269 6.62 5.25 -10.13
C GLN A 269 7.52 5.35 -8.89
N ASN A 270 8.70 5.98 -9.02
CA ASN A 270 9.64 6.12 -7.90
C ASN A 270 9.02 6.92 -6.76
N ASN A 271 8.16 7.92 -7.03
CA ASN A 271 7.51 8.65 -5.95
C ASN A 271 6.62 7.73 -5.09
N MET A 272 5.93 6.78 -5.71
CA MET A 272 5.10 5.81 -4.98
C MET A 272 5.96 4.82 -4.20
N VAL A 273 7.03 4.32 -4.83
CA VAL A 273 7.98 3.39 -4.20
C VAL A 273 8.67 4.07 -3.01
N ASP A 274 9.07 5.33 -3.16
CA ASP A 274 9.72 6.12 -2.11
C ASP A 274 8.74 6.44 -0.96
N ASP A 275 7.45 6.66 -1.25
CA ASP A 275 6.41 6.78 -0.22
C ASP A 275 6.31 5.48 0.63
N THR A 276 6.32 4.31 -0.01
CA THR A 276 6.33 3.02 0.68
C THR A 276 7.61 2.82 1.50
N ILE A 277 8.78 3.09 0.90
CA ILE A 277 10.08 2.98 1.60
C ILE A 277 10.15 3.97 2.77
N ALA A 278 9.55 5.16 2.67
CA ALA A 278 9.48 6.10 3.78
C ALA A 278 8.72 5.51 4.97
N GLN A 279 7.61 4.80 4.74
CA GLN A 279 6.88 4.11 5.82
C GLN A 279 7.76 3.03 6.49
N VAL A 280 8.53 2.26 5.71
CA VAL A 280 9.49 1.29 6.25
C VAL A 280 10.58 2.00 7.07
N LYS A 281 11.20 3.04 6.51
CA LYS A 281 12.27 3.81 7.19
C LYS A 281 11.78 4.49 8.47
N ARG A 282 10.51 4.91 8.53
CA ARG A 282 9.86 5.39 9.77
C ARG A 282 9.86 4.31 10.85
N LEU A 283 9.45 3.09 10.52
CA LEU A 283 9.42 1.97 11.46
C LEU A 283 10.82 1.56 11.92
N LEU A 284 11.78 1.46 10.99
CA LEU A 284 13.17 1.17 11.32
C LEU A 284 13.76 2.25 12.26
N ALA A 285 13.45 3.53 12.02
CA ALA A 285 13.87 4.63 12.88
C ALA A 285 13.20 4.62 14.27
N LEU A 286 12.06 3.93 14.42
CA LEU A 286 11.41 3.69 15.71
C LEU A 286 12.00 2.46 16.44
N GLY A 287 12.82 1.65 15.77
CA GLY A 287 13.47 0.46 16.33
C GLY A 287 12.87 -0.88 15.86
N ALA A 288 11.97 -0.88 14.87
CA ALA A 288 11.48 -2.13 14.30
C ALA A 288 12.58 -2.85 13.50
N LYS A 289 12.53 -4.18 13.45
CA LYS A 289 13.44 -4.98 12.61
C LYS A 289 12.86 -5.16 11.21
N ALA A 290 13.70 -5.12 10.18
CA ALA A 290 13.26 -5.28 8.79
C ALA A 290 12.52 -6.61 8.54
N GLU A 291 12.98 -7.71 9.16
CA GLU A 291 12.36 -9.04 9.07
C GLU A 291 10.94 -9.13 9.67
N ASN A 292 10.57 -8.13 10.48
CA ASN A 292 9.25 -7.98 11.08
C ASN A 292 8.33 -7.06 10.27
N ILE A 293 8.79 -6.55 9.12
CA ILE A 293 8.02 -5.65 8.26
C ILE A 293 7.63 -6.41 7.00
N GLY A 294 6.34 -6.44 6.71
CA GLY A 294 5.76 -6.92 5.48
C GLY A 294 5.26 -5.78 4.62
N LEU A 295 5.35 -5.95 3.30
CA LEU A 295 4.76 -5.09 2.30
C LEU A 295 3.67 -5.88 1.60
N GLU A 296 2.52 -5.25 1.46
CA GLU A 296 1.37 -5.82 0.79
C GLU A 296 0.87 -4.84 -0.26
N GLY A 297 0.38 -5.33 -1.39
CA GLY A 297 -0.30 -4.46 -2.32
C GLY A 297 -1.12 -5.20 -3.36
N MET A 298 -2.13 -4.50 -3.88
CA MET A 298 -3.02 -5.00 -4.92
C MET A 298 -2.88 -4.19 -6.21
N CYS A 299 -2.94 -4.83 -7.39
CA CYS A 299 -2.85 -4.15 -8.69
C CYS A 299 -1.54 -3.34 -8.78
N VAL A 300 -1.61 -2.05 -9.13
CA VAL A 300 -0.47 -1.12 -9.07
C VAL A 300 0.19 -1.09 -7.70
N GLY A 301 -0.58 -1.19 -6.62
CA GLY A 301 -0.04 -1.27 -5.26
C GLY A 301 0.83 -2.50 -5.06
N GLY A 302 0.47 -3.63 -5.68
CA GLY A 302 1.27 -4.86 -5.67
C GLY A 302 2.59 -4.69 -6.40
N VAL A 303 2.58 -4.02 -7.55
CA VAL A 303 3.80 -3.66 -8.29
C VAL A 303 4.72 -2.76 -7.46
N VAL A 304 4.16 -1.72 -6.84
CA VAL A 304 4.91 -0.77 -6.00
C VAL A 304 5.50 -1.47 -4.78
N ALA A 305 4.73 -2.34 -4.12
CA ALA A 305 5.19 -3.16 -3.01
C ALA A 305 6.36 -4.07 -3.43
N THR A 306 6.27 -4.72 -4.60
CA THR A 306 7.36 -5.56 -5.12
C THR A 306 8.62 -4.75 -5.40
N ILE A 307 8.52 -3.60 -6.07
CA ILE A 307 9.69 -2.76 -6.37
C ILE A 307 10.30 -2.19 -5.08
N ALA A 308 9.48 -1.79 -4.11
CA ALA A 308 9.96 -1.33 -2.81
C ALA A 308 10.67 -2.45 -2.03
N ALA A 309 10.09 -3.65 -1.97
CA ALA A 309 10.71 -4.82 -1.34
C ALA A 309 12.05 -5.15 -1.98
N ALA A 310 12.14 -5.17 -3.31
CA ALA A 310 13.38 -5.43 -4.02
C ALA A 310 14.48 -4.42 -3.68
N LYS A 311 14.17 -3.11 -3.67
CA LYS A 311 15.12 -2.06 -3.28
C LYS A 311 15.58 -2.22 -1.82
N LEU A 312 14.67 -2.60 -0.92
CA LEU A 312 15.00 -2.84 0.49
C LEU A 312 15.90 -4.07 0.66
N HIS A 313 15.65 -5.15 -0.10
CA HIS A 313 16.53 -6.33 -0.12
C HIS A 313 17.92 -6.01 -0.70
N ASP A 314 17.99 -5.18 -1.75
CA ASP A 314 19.26 -4.64 -2.27
C ASP A 314 20.03 -3.82 -1.18
N GLU A 315 19.30 -3.18 -0.25
CA GLU A 315 19.85 -2.49 0.94
C GLU A 315 20.14 -3.44 2.14
N GLY A 316 19.94 -4.76 1.99
CA GLY A 316 20.12 -5.76 3.06
C GLY A 316 18.96 -5.84 4.08
N LEU A 317 17.85 -5.15 3.82
CA LEU A 317 16.67 -5.10 4.68
C LEU A 317 15.65 -6.18 4.24
N LYS A 318 15.66 -7.32 4.95
CA LYS A 318 14.88 -8.52 4.62
C LYS A 318 13.37 -8.44 4.92
N VAL A 319 12.68 -7.49 4.29
CA VAL A 319 11.22 -7.33 4.42
C VAL A 319 10.47 -8.47 3.74
N LYS A 320 9.22 -8.71 4.16
CA LYS A 320 8.32 -9.70 3.54
C LYS A 320 7.47 -9.03 2.46
N LEU A 321 7.00 -9.79 1.48
CA LEU A 321 6.15 -9.32 0.39
C LEU A 321 4.92 -10.23 0.22
N TYR A 322 3.76 -9.60 0.04
CA TYR A 322 2.57 -10.23 -0.49
C TYR A 322 2.03 -9.41 -1.68
N ASN A 323 2.15 -9.98 -2.88
CA ASN A 323 1.75 -9.34 -4.12
C ASN A 323 0.39 -9.88 -4.60
N GLU A 324 -0.62 -9.03 -4.67
CA GLU A 324 -1.96 -9.46 -5.03
C GLU A 324 -2.41 -8.88 -6.36
N ARG A 325 -2.93 -9.75 -7.25
CA ARG A 325 -3.61 -9.36 -8.49
C ARG A 325 -2.87 -8.24 -9.21
N SER A 326 -1.55 -8.40 -9.37
CA SER A 326 -0.70 -7.41 -10.00
C SER A 326 -0.15 -7.91 -11.33
N PHE A 327 0.50 -7.00 -12.04
CA PHE A 327 1.02 -7.22 -13.37
C PHE A 327 2.55 -7.12 -13.38
N ARG A 328 3.17 -7.80 -14.33
CA ARG A 328 4.63 -7.86 -14.48
C ARG A 328 5.26 -6.50 -14.75
N SER A 329 4.65 -5.73 -15.64
CA SER A 329 5.09 -4.37 -15.98
C SER A 329 4.00 -3.59 -16.71
N ALA A 330 4.11 -2.25 -16.74
CA ALA A 330 3.14 -1.42 -17.45
C ALA A 330 3.05 -1.74 -18.97
N PRO A 331 4.17 -1.96 -19.69
CA PRO A 331 4.12 -2.45 -21.07
C PRO A 331 3.34 -3.76 -21.24
N HIS A 332 3.56 -4.73 -20.34
CA HIS A 332 2.87 -6.02 -20.42
C HIS A 332 1.38 -5.88 -20.12
N LEU A 333 1.01 -5.03 -19.16
CA LEU A 333 -0.40 -4.71 -18.88
C LEU A 333 -1.09 -4.15 -20.13
N LEU A 334 -0.48 -3.17 -20.78
CA LEU A 334 -1.05 -2.53 -21.97
C LEU A 334 -1.09 -3.46 -23.17
N ALA A 335 -0.02 -4.20 -23.45
CA ALA A 335 0.00 -5.22 -24.49
C ALA A 335 -1.07 -6.29 -24.24
N GLY A 336 -1.26 -6.71 -22.98
CA GLY A 336 -2.29 -7.69 -22.60
C GLY A 336 -3.72 -7.26 -22.96
N THR A 337 -4.01 -5.95 -23.01
CA THR A 337 -5.34 -5.44 -23.43
C THR A 337 -5.63 -5.57 -24.92
N VAL A 338 -4.59 -5.71 -25.75
CA VAL A 338 -4.71 -5.75 -27.21
C VAL A 338 -4.32 -7.10 -27.80
N LEU A 339 -3.53 -7.90 -27.08
CA LEU A 339 -3.07 -9.20 -27.53
C LEU A 339 -4.26 -10.13 -27.82
N PRO A 340 -4.23 -10.84 -28.96
CA PRO A 340 -5.27 -11.80 -29.28
C PRO A 340 -5.14 -13.03 -28.38
N ASP A 341 -6.27 -13.71 -28.14
CA ASP A 341 -6.30 -14.98 -27.43
C ASP A 341 -5.40 -16.02 -28.13
N ALA A 342 -4.74 -16.89 -27.36
CA ALA A 342 -3.89 -17.97 -27.89
C ALA A 342 -4.61 -18.92 -28.88
N GLN A 343 -5.94 -18.99 -28.83
CA GLN A 343 -6.77 -19.81 -29.72
C GLN A 343 -7.23 -19.07 -31.00
N SER A 344 -6.83 -17.79 -31.16
CA SER A 344 -7.20 -16.99 -32.32
C SER A 344 -6.45 -17.46 -33.56
N SER A 345 -7.15 -17.53 -34.71
CA SER A 345 -6.51 -17.88 -35.98
C SER A 345 -5.45 -16.84 -36.37
N LEU A 346 -4.21 -17.30 -36.61
CA LEU A 346 -3.09 -16.47 -37.06
C LEU A 346 -3.34 -15.81 -38.43
N TRP A 347 -4.24 -16.37 -39.23
CA TRP A 347 -4.55 -15.89 -40.58
C TRP A 347 -5.71 -14.90 -40.63
N SER A 348 -6.36 -14.63 -39.49
CA SER A 348 -7.38 -13.59 -39.42
C SER A 348 -6.74 -12.20 -39.51
N PRO A 349 -7.18 -11.33 -40.43
CA PRO A 349 -6.67 -9.95 -40.52
C PRO A 349 -6.78 -9.17 -39.21
N VAL A 350 -7.83 -9.45 -38.41
CA VAL A 350 -8.02 -8.83 -37.09
C VAL A 350 -6.97 -9.30 -36.10
N THR A 351 -6.64 -10.60 -36.08
CA THR A 351 -5.59 -11.16 -35.23
C THR A 351 -4.23 -10.58 -35.58
N LEU A 352 -3.89 -10.52 -36.88
CA LEU A 352 -2.65 -9.91 -37.37
C LEU A 352 -2.57 -8.42 -37.00
N GLY A 353 -3.66 -7.68 -37.18
CA GLY A 353 -3.74 -6.27 -36.77
C GLY A 353 -3.51 -6.08 -35.27
N ARG A 354 -4.06 -6.96 -34.42
CA ARG A 354 -3.82 -6.95 -32.97
C ARG A 354 -2.37 -7.23 -32.60
N TYR A 355 -1.74 -8.21 -33.24
CA TYR A 355 -0.30 -8.46 -33.06
C TYR A 355 0.56 -7.27 -33.50
N LEU A 356 0.21 -6.61 -34.62
CA LEU A 356 0.88 -5.39 -35.05
C LEU A 356 0.76 -4.29 -33.99
N ILE A 357 -0.43 -4.07 -33.43
CA ILE A 357 -0.65 -3.09 -32.36
C ILE A 357 0.19 -3.45 -31.13
N ALA A 358 0.21 -4.72 -30.71
CA ALA A 358 1.05 -5.18 -29.59
C ALA A 358 2.55 -4.91 -29.88
N GLY A 359 3.01 -5.18 -31.10
CA GLY A 359 4.36 -4.85 -31.54
C GLY A 359 4.65 -3.35 -31.47
N LEU A 360 3.71 -2.49 -31.88
CA LEU A 360 3.83 -1.04 -31.78
C LEU A 360 3.86 -0.55 -30.33
N VAL A 361 3.10 -1.17 -29.42
CA VAL A 361 3.19 -0.89 -27.98
C VAL A 361 4.62 -1.09 -27.49
N PHE A 362 5.26 -2.20 -27.83
CA PHE A 362 6.64 -2.44 -27.43
C PHE A 362 7.67 -1.56 -28.15
N ALA A 363 7.51 -1.32 -29.45
CA ALA A 363 8.48 -0.57 -30.24
C ALA A 363 8.45 0.95 -29.96
N ILE A 364 7.28 1.50 -29.64
CA ILE A 364 7.09 2.96 -29.52
C ILE A 364 6.69 3.33 -28.09
N PHE A 365 5.66 2.70 -27.54
CA PHE A 365 5.09 3.11 -26.27
C PHE A 365 5.99 2.75 -25.08
N THR A 366 6.61 1.57 -25.07
CA THR A 366 7.52 1.15 -24.00
C THR A 366 8.70 2.12 -23.80
N PRO A 367 9.45 2.54 -24.83
CA PRO A 367 10.47 3.57 -24.68
C PRO A 367 9.94 4.87 -24.08
N ILE A 368 8.76 5.32 -24.50
CA ILE A 368 8.12 6.54 -23.99
C ILE A 368 7.79 6.40 -22.50
N VAL A 369 7.16 5.30 -22.09
CA VAL A 369 6.84 4.99 -20.69
C VAL A 369 8.11 4.90 -19.84
N TRP A 370 9.15 4.29 -20.39
CA TRP A 370 10.41 4.13 -19.69
C TRP A 370 11.12 5.47 -19.47
N LEU A 371 11.19 6.31 -20.51
CA LEU A 371 11.69 7.68 -20.42
C LEU A 371 10.86 8.56 -19.47
N ALA A 372 9.56 8.28 -19.35
CA ALA A 372 8.69 8.93 -18.37
C ALA A 372 8.86 8.42 -16.93
N GLY A 373 9.61 7.34 -16.70
CA GLY A 373 9.78 6.74 -15.38
C GLY A 373 8.56 5.95 -14.88
N TRP A 374 7.79 5.33 -15.79
CA TRP A 374 6.55 4.59 -15.51
C TRP A 374 6.57 3.13 -15.97
N HIS A 375 7.74 2.53 -16.12
CA HIS A 375 7.90 1.14 -16.59
C HIS A 375 7.25 0.11 -15.66
N LEU A 376 7.18 0.41 -14.36
CA LEU A 376 6.48 -0.39 -13.34
C LEU A 376 6.89 -1.87 -13.37
N ASP A 377 8.19 -2.14 -13.54
CA ASP A 377 8.71 -3.49 -13.75
C ASP A 377 8.78 -4.29 -12.43
N ALA A 378 7.65 -4.90 -12.08
CA ALA A 378 7.54 -5.83 -10.97
C ALA A 378 8.26 -7.14 -11.24
N ALA A 379 8.38 -7.59 -12.50
CA ALA A 379 9.02 -8.85 -12.84
C ALA A 379 10.50 -8.85 -12.49
N SER A 380 11.24 -7.83 -12.95
CA SER A 380 12.67 -7.70 -12.61
C SER A 380 12.88 -7.48 -11.10
N ALA A 381 11.95 -6.79 -10.43
CA ALA A 381 12.01 -6.58 -8.99
C ALA A 381 11.72 -7.87 -8.20
N TRP A 382 10.78 -8.69 -8.67
CA TRP A 382 10.39 -9.94 -8.03
C TRP A 382 11.56 -10.90 -7.88
N ASP A 383 12.46 -10.92 -8.86
CA ASP A 383 13.62 -11.82 -8.90
C ASP A 383 14.70 -11.48 -7.88
N LYS A 384 14.69 -10.26 -7.36
CA LYS A 384 15.62 -9.82 -6.32
C LYS A 384 15.19 -10.20 -4.90
N ILE A 385 13.97 -10.71 -4.75
CA ILE A 385 13.40 -11.04 -3.45
C ILE A 385 13.44 -12.55 -3.28
N PRO A 386 14.01 -13.09 -2.19
CA PRO A 386 14.01 -14.53 -1.94
C PRO A 386 12.60 -15.11 -1.87
N LEU A 387 12.41 -16.34 -2.38
CA LEU A 387 11.12 -17.05 -2.35
C LEU A 387 10.54 -17.17 -0.93
N ALA A 388 11.39 -17.37 0.08
CA ALA A 388 11.00 -17.44 1.49
C ALA A 388 10.32 -16.15 2.00
N ASP A 389 10.60 -15.01 1.37
CA ASP A 389 10.14 -13.69 1.79
C ASP A 389 8.99 -13.15 0.96
N LYS A 390 8.63 -13.79 -0.17
CA LYS A 390 7.54 -13.35 -1.04
C LYS A 390 6.40 -14.37 -1.14
N ASN A 391 5.25 -13.89 -1.57
CA ASN A 391 4.11 -14.70 -1.97
C ASN A 391 3.23 -13.86 -2.90
N TYR A 392 2.38 -14.51 -3.69
CA TYR A 392 1.44 -13.85 -4.58
C TYR A 392 0.06 -14.52 -4.60
N SER A 393 -0.91 -13.80 -5.13
CA SER A 393 -2.21 -14.37 -5.49
C SER A 393 -2.79 -13.70 -6.72
N VAL A 394 -3.55 -14.45 -7.51
CA VAL A 394 -4.20 -13.99 -8.73
C VAL A 394 -5.64 -14.49 -8.80
N ILE A 395 -6.45 -13.84 -9.64
CA ILE A 395 -7.76 -14.39 -10.00
C ILE A 395 -7.59 -15.17 -11.30
N ARG A 396 -7.95 -16.44 -11.32
CA ARG A 396 -8.12 -17.26 -12.52
C ARG A 396 -9.50 -17.89 -12.46
N ASN A 397 -10.39 -17.48 -13.37
CA ASN A 397 -11.70 -18.11 -13.47
C ASN A 397 -11.59 -19.36 -14.37
N PRO A 398 -11.74 -20.57 -13.82
CA PRO A 398 -11.77 -21.80 -14.62
C PRO A 398 -12.88 -21.76 -15.69
N ARG A 399 -12.56 -22.14 -16.94
CA ARG A 399 -13.50 -22.17 -18.09
C ARG A 399 -14.63 -23.19 -17.91
N ASP A 400 -14.38 -24.18 -17.08
CA ASP A 400 -15.24 -25.33 -16.78
C ASP A 400 -16.46 -24.96 -15.92
N ILE A 401 -16.43 -23.81 -15.23
CA ILE A 401 -17.55 -23.37 -14.38
C ILE A 401 -18.50 -22.42 -15.13
N ASP A 402 -17.99 -21.54 -15.99
CA ASP A 402 -18.81 -20.70 -16.87
C ASP A 402 -18.04 -20.33 -18.16
N PRO A 403 -18.41 -20.90 -19.33
CA PRO A 403 -17.80 -20.58 -20.61
C PRO A 403 -17.94 -19.11 -21.04
N LYS A 404 -18.86 -18.35 -20.42
CA LYS A 404 -19.12 -16.94 -20.69
C LYS A 404 -18.41 -16.01 -19.70
N ALA A 405 -17.86 -16.53 -18.60
CA ALA A 405 -17.13 -15.71 -17.65
C ALA A 405 -15.83 -15.17 -18.28
N PRO A 406 -15.43 -13.92 -17.98
CA PRO A 406 -14.14 -13.40 -18.41
C PRO A 406 -13.03 -14.34 -17.92
N LYS A 407 -12.15 -14.75 -18.84
CA LYS A 407 -11.00 -15.65 -18.58
C LYS A 407 -10.05 -15.15 -17.49
N THR A 408 -10.11 -13.85 -17.19
CA THR A 408 -9.11 -13.13 -16.42
C THR A 408 -9.76 -12.41 -15.24
N ASP A 409 -8.95 -11.75 -14.43
CA ASP A 409 -9.46 -10.84 -13.40
C ASP A 409 -10.28 -9.66 -13.98
N GLY A 410 -10.33 -9.49 -15.31
CA GLY A 410 -11.08 -8.47 -16.03
C GLY A 410 -10.31 -7.18 -16.28
N ILE A 411 -9.08 -7.04 -15.78
CA ILE A 411 -8.21 -5.88 -15.99
C ILE A 411 -6.80 -6.33 -16.42
N ILE A 412 -6.24 -7.32 -15.76
CA ILE A 412 -4.93 -7.90 -16.02
C ILE A 412 -5.11 -9.18 -16.81
N GLU A 413 -4.38 -9.30 -17.91
CA GLU A 413 -4.42 -10.51 -18.72
C GLU A 413 -3.56 -11.62 -18.05
N ASP A 414 -4.14 -12.79 -17.86
CA ASP A 414 -3.57 -13.84 -17.02
C ASP A 414 -2.37 -14.54 -17.66
N SER A 415 -2.39 -14.77 -18.97
CA SER A 415 -1.39 -15.57 -19.68
C SER A 415 -0.08 -14.82 -19.97
N TRP A 416 -0.11 -13.49 -19.94
CA TRP A 416 0.98 -12.64 -20.38
C TRP A 416 1.31 -11.53 -19.39
N ALA A 417 0.29 -10.83 -18.89
CA ALA A 417 0.50 -9.62 -18.11
C ALA A 417 0.62 -9.87 -16.60
N SER A 418 0.04 -10.94 -16.07
CA SER A 418 -0.04 -11.21 -14.63
C SER A 418 1.30 -11.66 -14.02
N MET A 419 1.45 -11.47 -12.70
CA MET A 419 2.56 -12.10 -11.97
C MET A 419 2.51 -13.63 -12.02
N ALA A 420 1.32 -14.23 -12.12
CA ALA A 420 1.22 -15.69 -12.21
C ALA A 420 1.80 -16.24 -13.51
N SER A 421 1.66 -15.53 -14.64
CA SER A 421 2.31 -16.00 -15.86
C SER A 421 3.84 -15.92 -15.77
N LEU A 422 4.40 -14.97 -15.00
CA LEU A 422 5.86 -14.92 -14.77
C LEU A 422 6.31 -16.18 -14.04
N MET A 423 5.51 -16.62 -13.07
CA MET A 423 5.77 -17.85 -12.33
C MET A 423 5.63 -19.08 -13.21
N ASP A 424 4.63 -19.12 -14.10
CA ASP A 424 4.46 -20.20 -15.07
C ASP A 424 5.66 -20.31 -16.03
N GLU A 425 6.17 -19.18 -16.54
CA GLU A 425 7.39 -19.13 -17.37
C GLU A 425 8.61 -19.67 -16.63
N LYS A 426 8.87 -19.17 -15.42
CA LYS A 426 10.00 -19.64 -14.58
C LYS A 426 9.90 -21.12 -14.28
N ARG A 427 8.70 -21.62 -13.98
CA ARG A 427 8.48 -23.04 -13.72
C ARG A 427 8.76 -23.87 -14.96
N ALA A 428 8.37 -23.42 -16.15
CA ALA A 428 8.66 -24.09 -17.41
C ALA A 428 10.17 -24.17 -17.69
N GLU A 429 10.90 -23.07 -17.48
CA GLU A 429 12.36 -23.01 -17.61
C GLU A 429 13.06 -24.00 -16.66
N ILE A 430 12.61 -24.08 -15.40
CA ILE A 430 13.18 -25.01 -14.41
C ILE A 430 12.86 -26.47 -14.77
N ILE A 431 11.66 -26.76 -15.28
CA ILE A 431 11.30 -28.09 -15.76
C ILE A 431 12.22 -28.49 -16.93
N GLU A 432 12.46 -27.59 -17.88
CA GLU A 432 13.37 -27.84 -19.00
C GLU A 432 14.80 -28.08 -18.52
N LYS A 433 15.28 -27.27 -17.57
CA LYS A 433 16.57 -27.45 -16.89
C LYS A 433 16.70 -28.83 -16.24
N LYS A 434 15.66 -29.27 -15.53
CA LYS A 434 15.57 -30.60 -14.91
C LYS A 434 15.57 -31.72 -15.95
N GLN A 435 14.82 -31.57 -17.05
CA GLN A 435 14.80 -32.54 -18.17
C GLN A 435 16.18 -32.67 -18.83
N ARG A 436 16.94 -31.57 -18.90
CA ARG A 436 18.35 -31.54 -19.36
C ARG A 436 19.35 -32.08 -18.33
N LYS A 437 18.88 -32.60 -17.19
CA LYS A 437 19.70 -33.11 -16.08
C LYS A 437 20.68 -32.08 -15.50
N GLN A 438 20.37 -30.80 -15.59
CA GLN A 438 21.16 -29.75 -14.96
C GLN A 438 20.78 -29.67 -13.47
N ALA A 439 21.75 -29.36 -12.62
CA ALA A 439 21.52 -29.19 -11.18
C ALA A 439 20.58 -28.00 -10.92
N LEU A 440 19.59 -28.22 -10.06
CA LEU A 440 18.69 -27.16 -9.59
C LEU A 440 19.25 -26.54 -8.32
N THR A 441 19.00 -25.25 -8.15
CA THR A 441 19.24 -24.54 -6.88
C THR A 441 18.13 -24.87 -5.89
N GLU A 442 18.38 -24.68 -4.59
CA GLU A 442 17.35 -24.87 -3.55
C GLU A 442 16.08 -24.04 -3.81
N GLU A 443 16.24 -22.83 -4.35
CA GLU A 443 15.12 -21.94 -4.67
C GLU A 443 14.31 -22.45 -5.88
N GLU A 444 14.98 -23.01 -6.89
CA GLU A 444 14.32 -23.65 -8.03
C GLU A 444 13.57 -24.93 -7.61
N GLU A 445 14.14 -25.72 -6.70
CA GLU A 445 13.47 -26.90 -6.13
C GLU A 445 12.26 -26.51 -5.29
N ALA A 446 12.39 -25.47 -4.47
CA ALA A 446 11.28 -24.92 -3.72
C ALA A 446 10.17 -24.41 -4.66
N LEU A 447 10.53 -23.77 -5.78
CA LEU A 447 9.56 -23.29 -6.77
C LEU A 447 8.86 -24.43 -7.53
N LEU A 448 9.56 -25.53 -7.83
CA LEU A 448 8.91 -26.71 -8.41
C LEU A 448 7.96 -27.42 -7.43
N SER A 449 8.28 -27.35 -6.14
CA SER A 449 7.49 -27.94 -5.05
C SER A 449 6.25 -27.11 -4.71
N ASP A 450 6.29 -25.82 -5.04
CA ASP A 450 5.15 -24.91 -4.94
C ASP A 450 4.03 -25.33 -5.92
N GLN A 451 2.79 -25.27 -5.44
CA GLN A 451 1.60 -25.66 -6.21
C GLN A 451 0.91 -24.39 -6.74
N PRO A 452 1.01 -24.09 -8.05
CA PRO A 452 0.46 -22.84 -8.61
C PRO A 452 -1.02 -22.62 -8.32
N GLU A 453 -1.79 -23.71 -8.22
CA GLU A 453 -3.23 -23.71 -7.92
C GLU A 453 -3.54 -23.10 -6.54
N THR A 454 -2.57 -23.12 -5.62
CA THR A 454 -2.72 -22.50 -4.29
C THR A 454 -2.69 -20.98 -4.30
N HIS A 455 -2.24 -20.38 -5.40
CA HIS A 455 -2.21 -18.94 -5.63
C HIS A 455 -3.37 -18.45 -6.51
N GLN A 456 -4.23 -19.36 -6.97
CA GLN A 456 -5.32 -19.08 -7.91
C GLN A 456 -6.66 -19.01 -7.19
N PHE A 457 -7.38 -17.93 -7.45
CA PHE A 457 -8.68 -17.66 -6.83
C PHE A 457 -9.72 -17.38 -7.91
N LYS A 458 -10.98 -17.64 -7.59
CA LYS A 458 -12.15 -17.33 -8.40
C LYS A 458 -13.16 -16.56 -7.58
N VAL A 459 -14.08 -15.88 -8.25
CA VAL A 459 -15.19 -15.21 -7.57
C VAL A 459 -16.05 -16.26 -6.89
N ASN A 460 -16.39 -16.03 -5.62
CA ASN A 460 -17.32 -16.89 -4.92
C ASN A 460 -18.66 -16.93 -5.70
N PRO A 461 -19.17 -18.11 -6.12
CA PRO A 461 -20.43 -18.24 -6.85
C PRO A 461 -21.65 -17.64 -6.13
N GLN A 462 -21.61 -17.56 -4.79
CA GLN A 462 -22.68 -16.92 -4.01
C GLN A 462 -22.61 -15.38 -4.01
N PHE A 463 -21.54 -14.79 -4.55
CA PHE A 463 -21.38 -13.35 -4.64
C PHE A 463 -21.86 -12.83 -6.00
N GLU A 464 -22.90 -12.00 -5.98
CA GLU A 464 -23.46 -11.41 -7.19
C GLU A 464 -22.54 -10.32 -7.78
N LEU A 465 -22.08 -10.56 -9.01
CA LEU A 465 -21.32 -9.60 -9.81
C LEU A 465 -22.24 -8.49 -10.33
N LYS A 466 -22.56 -7.49 -9.50
CA LYS A 466 -23.36 -6.32 -9.89
C LYS A 466 -22.60 -5.39 -10.85
N ASN A 467 -22.28 -5.86 -12.06
CA ASN A 467 -21.46 -5.19 -13.08
C ASN A 467 -20.03 -4.86 -12.63
N LYS A 468 -19.52 -5.57 -11.62
CA LYS A 468 -18.15 -5.38 -11.14
C LYS A 468 -17.22 -6.35 -11.87
N THR A 469 -16.05 -5.85 -12.27
CA THR A 469 -14.97 -6.73 -12.74
C THR A 469 -14.42 -7.55 -11.56
N PRO A 470 -14.00 -8.81 -11.75
CA PRO A 470 -13.40 -9.62 -10.70
C PRO A 470 -12.24 -8.92 -9.96
N HIS A 471 -11.47 -8.11 -10.69
CA HIS A 471 -10.32 -7.37 -10.18
C HIS A 471 -10.67 -6.42 -9.03
N VAL A 472 -11.87 -5.85 -8.98
CA VAL A 472 -12.28 -4.90 -7.92
C VAL A 472 -13.04 -5.56 -6.78
N ILE A 473 -13.17 -6.88 -6.79
CA ILE A 473 -13.88 -7.62 -5.75
C ILE A 473 -13.01 -7.70 -4.49
N ALA A 474 -13.65 -7.55 -3.34
CA ALA A 474 -12.98 -7.69 -2.05
C ALA A 474 -12.50 -9.14 -1.84
N ARG A 475 -11.33 -9.31 -1.23
CA ARG A 475 -10.65 -10.61 -1.06
C ARG A 475 -11.48 -11.68 -0.38
N ARG A 476 -12.36 -11.28 0.54
CA ARG A 476 -13.29 -12.17 1.26
C ARG A 476 -14.36 -12.80 0.37
N HIS A 477 -14.54 -12.30 -0.86
CA HIS A 477 -15.44 -12.88 -1.86
C HIS A 477 -14.68 -13.63 -2.96
N LEU A 478 -13.37 -13.83 -2.80
CA LEU A 478 -12.55 -14.62 -3.70
C LEU A 478 -12.18 -15.92 -2.98
N ILE A 479 -12.52 -17.05 -3.57
CA ILE A 479 -12.25 -18.39 -3.03
C ILE A 479 -11.18 -19.08 -3.86
N GLN A 480 -10.34 -19.88 -3.24
CA GLN A 480 -9.30 -20.63 -3.92
C GLN A 480 -9.94 -21.59 -4.94
N THR A 481 -9.31 -21.77 -6.11
CA THR A 481 -9.91 -22.56 -7.19
C THR A 481 -10.19 -24.00 -6.78
N ASP A 482 -9.25 -24.61 -6.04
CA ASP A 482 -9.28 -26.01 -5.59
C ASP A 482 -9.27 -26.14 -4.05
N GLY A 483 -9.61 -25.07 -3.33
CA GLY A 483 -9.52 -25.04 -1.87
C GLY A 483 -10.63 -24.24 -1.20
N PRO A 484 -10.83 -24.40 0.11
CA PRO A 484 -11.87 -23.70 0.86
C PRO A 484 -11.45 -22.27 1.26
N LEU A 485 -10.18 -21.89 1.06
CA LEU A 485 -9.65 -20.65 1.58
C LEU A 485 -10.11 -19.45 0.77
N HIS A 486 -10.45 -18.38 1.46
CA HIS A 486 -10.56 -17.06 0.85
C HIS A 486 -9.17 -16.49 0.55
N MET A 487 -9.07 -15.63 -0.46
CA MET A 487 -7.81 -14.92 -0.78
C MET A 487 -7.27 -14.14 0.43
N HIS A 488 -8.18 -13.56 1.24
CA HIS A 488 -7.80 -12.86 2.47
C HIS A 488 -7.14 -13.82 3.48
N GLN A 489 -7.70 -15.02 3.66
CA GLN A 489 -7.14 -16.03 4.56
C GLN A 489 -5.79 -16.54 4.06
N HIS A 490 -5.62 -16.69 2.74
CA HIS A 490 -4.33 -17.05 2.15
C HIS A 490 -3.26 -15.97 2.39
N MET A 491 -3.60 -14.69 2.24
CA MET A 491 -2.72 -13.57 2.59
C MET A 491 -2.34 -13.57 4.07
N ILE A 492 -3.31 -13.74 4.97
CA ILE A 492 -3.09 -13.85 6.41
C ILE A 492 -2.14 -15.01 6.73
N ALA A 493 -2.38 -16.19 6.16
CA ALA A 493 -1.55 -17.39 6.35
C ALA A 493 -0.12 -17.17 5.85
N SER A 494 0.05 -16.48 4.72
CA SER A 494 1.36 -16.10 4.19
C SER A 494 2.15 -15.25 5.18
N PHE A 495 1.56 -14.19 5.72
CA PHE A 495 2.25 -13.36 6.72
C PHE A 495 2.48 -14.09 8.04
N LYS A 496 1.52 -14.90 8.50
CA LYS A 496 1.71 -15.71 9.72
C LYS A 496 2.92 -16.63 9.61
N SER A 497 3.01 -17.39 8.52
CA SER A 497 4.12 -18.32 8.29
C SER A 497 5.47 -17.60 8.19
N LYS A 498 5.49 -16.36 7.70
CA LYS A 498 6.72 -15.56 7.55
C LYS A 498 7.14 -14.82 8.83
N PHE A 499 6.20 -14.37 9.66
CA PHE A 499 6.51 -13.63 10.90
C PHE A 499 6.69 -14.49 12.13
N PHE A 500 5.97 -15.61 12.23
CA PHE A 500 5.88 -16.46 13.42
C PHE A 500 6.39 -17.86 13.15
N ARG A 501 7.26 -18.03 12.15
CA ARG A 501 8.00 -19.28 11.99
C ARG A 501 8.74 -19.54 13.29
N THR A 502 8.25 -20.51 14.07
CA THR A 502 9.01 -21.07 15.17
C THR A 502 10.32 -21.50 14.54
N SER A 503 11.44 -20.95 15.00
CA SER A 503 12.73 -21.47 14.58
C SER A 503 12.73 -22.93 15.02
N THR A 504 12.43 -23.84 14.10
CA THR A 504 12.66 -25.26 14.30
C THR A 504 14.15 -25.34 14.51
N ILE A 505 14.55 -25.39 15.79
CA ILE A 505 15.92 -25.64 16.21
C ILE A 505 16.35 -26.85 15.40
N SER A 506 17.32 -26.64 14.52
CA SER A 506 17.88 -27.71 13.71
C SER A 506 18.38 -28.78 14.69
N PRO A 507 17.88 -30.03 14.67
CA PRO A 507 18.25 -31.04 15.66
C PRO A 507 19.73 -31.45 15.65
N ASN A 508 20.54 -30.91 14.74
CA ASN A 508 21.91 -31.38 14.48
C ASN A 508 23.00 -30.38 14.88
N SER A 509 22.95 -29.89 16.12
CA SER A 509 24.21 -29.56 16.81
C SER A 509 24.42 -30.59 17.91
N GLU A 510 24.74 -31.82 17.52
CA GLU A 510 25.41 -32.77 18.41
C GLU A 510 26.73 -32.12 18.83
N THR A 511 26.72 -31.53 20.01
CA THR A 511 27.90 -31.33 20.84
C THR A 511 28.60 -32.67 20.96
N THR A 512 29.66 -32.84 20.18
CA THR A 512 30.67 -33.86 20.38
C THR A 512 31.38 -33.50 21.69
N THR A 513 30.80 -33.95 22.81
CA THR A 513 31.54 -34.07 24.06
C THR A 513 32.57 -35.18 23.87
N GLU A 514 33.80 -34.77 23.56
CA GLU A 514 35.00 -35.60 23.68
C GLU A 514 35.09 -36.12 25.13
N THR A 515 34.81 -37.40 25.30
CA THR A 515 35.19 -38.19 26.46
C THR A 515 36.69 -38.43 26.44
N ASN A 516 37.44 -37.57 27.14
CA ASN A 516 38.82 -37.87 27.49
C ASN A 516 38.86 -38.91 28.61
N HIS A 517 39.06 -40.18 28.22
CA HIS A 517 39.65 -41.19 29.08
C HIS A 517 41.16 -41.00 29.12
N ALA A 518 41.70 -40.66 30.29
CA ALA A 518 43.10 -40.89 30.62
C ALA A 518 43.20 -41.37 32.08
N LEU A 519 43.58 -42.64 32.24
CA LEU A 519 44.09 -43.23 33.48
C LEU A 519 45.59 -43.49 33.29
N SER A 520 46.39 -42.91 34.19
CA SER A 520 47.75 -43.27 34.67
C SER A 520 48.33 -41.98 35.27
N LEU A 521 48.66 -41.86 36.56
CA LEU A 521 49.19 -42.78 37.58
C LEU A 521 48.40 -42.74 38.88
#